data_AF-A0A357MD20-F1
#
_entry.id   AF-A0A357MD20-F1
#
_cell.length_a   1.000
_cell.length_b   1.000
_cell.length_c   1.000
_cell.angle_alpha   90.00
_cell.angle_beta   90.00
_cell.angle_gamma   90.00
#
_symmetry.space_group_name_H-M   'P 1'
#
loop_
_entity.id
_entity.type
_entity.pdbx_description
1 polymer ?
#
loop_
_entity_poly.entity_id
_entity_poly.type
_entity_poly.pdbx_seq_one_letter_code
_entity_poly.pdbx_strand_id
1 'polypeptide(L)' 'MPYFTYDHIRFHYEDDGEPFIFLHGLGGDVNQTFGLMKQTDHVRRISLDFRGHRKTVAFPL' A
#
# COMPACT_ATOMS: atom_id res chain seq x y z
N MET A 1 -15.03 -6.03 14.90
CA MET A 1 -14.27 -4.77 14.76
C MET A 1 -12.93 -4.96 15.43
N PRO A 2 -11.81 -4.72 14.71
CA PRO A 2 -10.49 -5.13 15.16
C PRO A 2 -9.88 -4.16 16.18
N TYR A 3 -8.95 -4.68 16.99
CA TYR A 3 -8.12 -3.91 17.91
C TYR A 3 -6.64 -4.14 17.57
N PHE A 4 -5.82 -3.11 17.76
CA PHE A 4 -4.37 -3.17 17.64
C PHE A 4 -3.74 -2.89 19.01
N THR A 5 -2.66 -3.58 19.36
CA THR A 5 -1.95 -3.39 20.63
C THR A 5 -0.51 -2.96 20.38
N TYR A 6 -0.12 -1.86 21.02
CA TYR A 6 1.23 -1.32 21.01
C TYR A 6 1.52 -0.68 22.36
N ASP A 7 2.70 -0.97 22.91
CA ASP A 7 3.14 -0.46 24.20
C ASP A 7 2.09 -0.60 25.32
N HIS A 8 1.50 -1.80 25.43
CA HIS A 8 0.46 -2.14 26.41
C HIS A 8 -0.86 -1.36 26.29
N ILE A 9 -1.04 -0.51 25.27
CA ILE A 9 -2.29 0.20 24.99
C ILE A 9 -3.06 -0.55 23.90
N ARG A 10 -4.37 -0.70 24.08
CA ARG A 10 -5.27 -1.30 23.10
C ARG A 10 -6.07 -0.21 22.38
N PHE A 11 -5.85 -0.09 21.09
CA PHE A 11 -6.52 0.88 20.23
C PHE A 11 -7.66 0.18 19.48
N HIS A 12 -8.87 0.71 19.61
CA HIS A 12 -9.97 0.39 18.70
C HIS A 12 -9.76 1.12 17.38
N TYR A 13 -10.00 0.45 16.25
CA TYR A 13 -9.98 1.08 14.95
C TYR A 13 -11.03 0.47 14.02
N GLU A 14 -11.43 1.25 13.03
CA GLU A 14 -12.23 0.80 11.90
C GLU A 14 -11.31 0.75 10.67
N ASP A 15 -11.44 -0.31 9.88
CA ASP A 15 -10.77 -0.47 8.58
C ASP A 15 -11.85 -0.92 7.60
N ASP A 16 -11.93 -0.25 6.46
CA ASP A 16 -12.96 -0.46 5.44
C ASP A 16 -12.31 -0.68 4.07
N GLY A 17 -12.86 -1.64 3.34
CA GLY A 17 -12.39 -2.12 2.05
C GLY A 17 -11.40 -3.29 2.12
N GLU A 18 -11.49 -4.17 1.12
CA GLU A 18 -10.60 -5.31 0.90
C GLU A 18 -9.21 -4.80 0.50
N PRO A 19 -8.15 -5.11 1.27
CA PRO A 19 -6.80 -4.69 0.92
C PRO A 19 -6.34 -5.45 -0.33
N PHE A 20 -5.96 -4.70 -1.36
CA PHE A 20 -5.41 -5.28 -2.58
C PHE A 20 -4.09 -4.59 -2.94
N ILE A 21 -3.05 -5.41 -3.14
CA ILE A 21 -1.70 -4.93 -3.48
C ILE A 21 -1.55 -4.89 -4.99
N PHE A 22 -1.36 -3.68 -5.51
CA PHE A 22 -1.10 -3.43 -6.92
C PHE A 22 0.41 -3.26 -7.13
N LEU A 23 0.97 -4.13 -7.95
CA LEU A 23 2.39 -4.21 -8.24
C LEU A 23 2.64 -3.72 -9.67
N HIS A 24 3.59 -2.80 -9.85
CA HIS A 24 3.95 -2.30 -11.18
C HIS A 24 4.87 -3.27 -11.92
N GLY A 25 4.96 -3.15 -13.24
CA GLY A 25 5.87 -3.93 -14.07
C GLY A 25 7.30 -3.36 -14.10
N LEU A 26 8.18 -4.02 -14.84
CA LEU A 26 9.56 -3.54 -15.07
C LEU A 26 9.57 -2.12 -15.65
N GLY A 27 10.39 -1.23 -15.09
CA GLY A 27 10.50 0.17 -15.53
C GLY A 27 9.30 1.04 -15.17
N GLY A 28 8.30 0.47 -14.48
CA GLY A 28 7.13 1.19 -13.99
C GLY A 28 7.34 1.83 -12.62
N ASP A 29 6.26 2.38 -12.10
CA ASP A 29 6.17 2.93 -10.76
C ASP A 29 4.71 2.88 -10.28
N VAL A 30 4.45 3.38 -9.06
CA VAL A 30 3.09 3.41 -8.50
C VAL A 30 2.03 3.94 -9.49
N ASN A 31 2.35 4.94 -10.31
CA ASN A 31 1.39 5.58 -11.22
C ASN A 31 0.89 4.65 -12.33
N GLN A 32 1.65 3.60 -12.70
CA GLN A 32 1.21 2.64 -13.70
C GLN A 32 -0.12 2.00 -13.28
N THR A 33 -0.25 1.67 -12.00
CA THR A 33 -1.47 1.06 -11.45
C THR A 33 -2.60 2.08 -11.28
N PHE A 34 -2.28 3.32 -10.90
CA PHE A 34 -3.26 4.42 -10.80
C PHE A 34 -3.84 4.84 -12.15
N GLY A 35 -3.04 4.85 -13.22
CA GLY A 35 -3.49 5.28 -14.55
C GLY A 35 -4.34 4.22 -15.28
N LEU A 36 -4.16 2.94 -14.96
CA LEU A 36 -4.87 1.83 -15.61
C LEU A 36 -6.13 1.40 -14.86
N MET A 37 -6.08 1.39 -13.53
CA MET A 37 -7.15 0.83 -12.70
C MET A 37 -8.01 1.94 -12.09
N LYS A 38 -9.30 1.95 -12.43
CA LYS A 38 -10.29 2.79 -11.72
C LYS A 38 -10.32 2.42 -10.24
N GLN A 39 -10.67 3.38 -9.40
CA GLN A 39 -11.00 3.07 -8.01
C GLN A 39 -12.19 2.10 -8.02
N THR A 40 -12.04 0.99 -7.29
CA THR A 40 -13.09 -0.03 -7.15
C THR A 40 -13.69 0.16 -5.78
N ASP A 41 -15.03 0.19 -5.71
CA ASP A 41 -15.75 0.30 -4.45
C ASP A 41 -15.33 -0.82 -3.52
N HIS A 42 -15.14 -0.49 -2.23
CA HIS A 42 -14.70 -1.42 -1.20
C HIS A 42 -13.34 -2.08 -1.45
N VAL A 43 -12.48 -1.56 -2.33
CA VAL A 43 -11.08 -2.00 -2.44
C VAL A 43 -10.15 -0.95 -1.84
N ARG A 44 -9.43 -1.33 -0.79
CA ARG A 44 -8.35 -0.53 -0.23
C ARG A 44 -7.08 -0.79 -1.02
N ARG A 45 -6.81 0.09 -1.99
CA ARG A 45 -5.63 0.02 -2.87
C ARG A 45 -4.34 0.28 -2.08
N ILE A 46 -3.40 -0.65 -2.19
CA ILE A 46 -2.02 -0.52 -1.71
C ILE A 46 -1.10 -0.65 -2.92
N SER A 47 -0.16 0.28 -3.12
CA SER A 47 0.82 0.25 -4.21
C SER A 47 2.16 0.76 -3.69
N LEU A 48 3.26 0.27 -4.27
CA LEU A 48 4.62 0.65 -3.86
C LEU A 48 5.55 0.78 -5.06
N ASP A 49 6.55 1.66 -4.92
CA ASP A 49 7.70 1.69 -5.82
C ASP A 49 8.66 0.57 -5.41
N PHE A 50 9.04 -0.30 -6.34
CA PHE A 50 10.02 -1.36 -6.06
C PHE A 50 11.40 -0.77 -5.78
N ARG A 51 12.28 -1.59 -5.18
CA ARG A 51 13.68 -1.23 -5.00
C ARG A 51 14.28 -0.74 -6.32
N GLY A 52 14.94 0.42 -6.28
CA GLY A 52 15.55 1.04 -7.46
C GLY A 52 14.58 1.79 -8.37
N HIS A 53 13.32 1.98 -7.96
CA HIS A 53 12.33 2.74 -8.70
C HIS A 53 11.87 3.97 -7.89
N ARG A 54 11.76 5.11 -8.58
CA ARG A 54 11.24 6.39 -8.06
C ARG A 54 11.76 6.76 -6.66
N LYS A 55 10.88 6.72 -5.65
CA LYS A 55 11.16 7.21 -4.30
C LYS A 55 11.75 6.12 -3.39
N THR A 56 11.77 4.87 -3.84
CA THR A 56 12.36 3.76 -3.10
C THR A 56 13.87 3.74 -3.33
N VAL A 57 14.60 4.37 -2.41
CA VAL A 57 16.05 4.42 -2.36
C VAL A 57 16.60 3.35 -1.42
N ALA A 58 17.75 2.75 -1.77
CA ALA A 58 18.52 1.92 -0.86
C ALA A 58 19.58 2.79 -0.17
N PHE A 59 19.67 2.73 1.15
CA PHE A 59 20.80 3.29 1.88
C PHE A 59 21.82 2.18 2.17
N PRO A 60 23.13 2.47 2.12
CA PRO A 60 24.13 1.53 2.63
C PRO A 60 23.88 1.24 4.12
N LEU A 61 24.16 0.00 4.53
CA LEU A 61 24.26 -0.39 5.93
C LEU A 61 25.46 0.28 6.60
#